data_AF-A0A1I6Q4F4-F1
#
_entry.id   AF-A0A1I6Q4F4-F1
#
_cell.length_a   1.000
_cell.length_b   1.000
_cell.length_c   1.000
_cell.angle_alpha   90.00
_cell.angle_beta   90.00
_cell.angle_gamma   90.00
#
_symmetry.space_group_name_H-M   'P 1'
#
loop_
_entity.id
_entity.type
_entity.pdbx_description
1 polymer ?
#
loop_
_entity_poly.entity_id
_entity_poly.type
_entity_poly.pdbx_seq_one_letter_code
_entity_poly.pdbx_strand_id
1 'polypeptide(L)'
;MNIIARKFISSVVCSLLFFLLFNNNGNFLILFYFYLVLPLSLIYGGSISYFAEKLTNNNPLYTFCLCWLGALATPLFLLILSGKIKVLFIIGIYGGYSIYLTSLIFSFVYWLVDRLLFLYRPDK
;
A
#
# COMPACT_ATOMS: atom_id res chain seq x y z
N MET A 1 -20.38 5.65 -3.50
CA MET A 1 -19.19 5.12 -4.22
C MET A 1 -18.97 3.62 -4.06
N ASN A 2 -18.94 2.86 -5.17
CA ASN A 2 -18.66 1.41 -5.22
C ASN A 2 -17.34 1.06 -4.52
N ILE A 3 -17.28 -0.05 -3.78
CA ILE A 3 -16.09 -0.50 -3.03
C ILE A 3 -14.89 -0.68 -3.97
N ILE A 4 -15.11 -1.24 -5.16
CA ILE A 4 -14.05 -1.47 -6.16
C ILE A 4 -13.49 -0.13 -6.65
N ALA A 5 -14.37 0.82 -6.99
CA ALA A 5 -13.97 2.16 -7.42
C ALA A 5 -13.18 2.89 -6.32
N ARG A 6 -13.56 2.70 -5.05
CA ARG A 6 -12.84 3.27 -3.91
C ARG A 6 -11.44 2.70 -3.77
N LYS A 7 -11.28 1.38 -3.81
CA LYS A 7 -9.94 0.77 -3.74
C LYS A 7 -9.07 1.21 -4.92
N PHE A 8 -9.65 1.36 -6.11
CA PHE A 8 -8.92 1.88 -7.27
C PHE A 8 -8.43 3.32 -7.06
N ILE A 9 -9.31 4.23 -6.63
CA ILE A 9 -8.94 5.64 -6.36
C ILE A 9 -7.91 5.72 -5.23
N SER A 10 -8.10 4.97 -4.13
CA SER A 10 -7.13 4.91 -3.03
C SER A 10 -5.75 4.46 -3.51
N SER A 11 -5.71 3.47 -4.40
CA SER A 11 -4.46 2.98 -5.00
C SER A 11 -3.79 4.05 -5.84
N VAL A 12 -4.54 4.71 -6.74
CA VAL A 12 -4.01 5.81 -7.58
C VAL A 12 -3.46 6.95 -6.71
N VAL A 13 -4.19 7.39 -5.69
CA VAL A 13 -3.77 8.48 -4.81
C VAL A 13 -2.56 8.07 -3.96
N CYS A 14 -2.56 6.88 -3.37
CA CYS A 14 -1.47 6.40 -2.53
C CYS A 14 -0.18 6.20 -3.34
N SER A 15 -0.32 5.70 -4.57
CA SER A 15 0.77 5.66 -5.52
C SER A 15 1.27 7.10 -5.82
N LEU A 16 0.40 8.05 -6.18
CA LEU A 16 0.83 9.42 -6.54
C LEU A 16 1.61 10.10 -5.40
N LEU A 17 1.18 9.89 -4.15
CA LEU A 17 1.89 10.40 -2.97
C LEU A 17 3.29 9.78 -2.83
N PHE A 18 3.41 8.47 -3.05
CA PHE A 18 4.70 7.79 -3.07
C PHE A 18 5.59 8.31 -4.21
N PHE A 19 5.04 8.53 -5.40
CA PHE A 19 5.78 9.12 -6.50
C PHE A 19 6.40 10.47 -6.12
N LEU A 20 5.61 11.36 -5.53
CA LEU A 20 6.08 12.69 -5.09
C LEU A 20 7.18 12.61 -4.03
N LEU A 21 7.09 11.67 -3.08
CA LEU A 21 8.09 11.48 -2.02
C LEU A 21 9.46 10.99 -2.53
N PHE A 22 9.48 10.22 -3.62
CA PHE A 22 10.71 9.65 -4.17
C PHE A 22 11.25 10.41 -5.39
N ASN A 23 10.60 11.52 -5.80
CA ASN A 23 10.93 12.26 -7.01
C ASN A 23 12.15 13.18 -6.84
N ASN A 24 13.33 12.60 -6.62
CA ASN A 24 14.61 13.32 -6.65
C ASN A 24 15.43 13.06 -7.92
N ASN A 25 15.02 12.15 -8.83
CA ASN A 25 15.71 11.91 -10.10
C ASN A 25 14.72 11.51 -11.22
N GLY A 26 14.77 12.23 -12.35
CA GLY A 26 13.74 12.23 -13.39
C GLY A 26 13.56 10.95 -14.21
N ASN A 27 12.41 10.88 -14.91
CA ASN A 27 11.92 9.93 -15.94
C ASN A 27 11.97 8.41 -15.65
N PHE A 28 13.05 7.86 -15.08
CA PHE A 28 13.15 6.44 -14.72
C PHE A 28 12.14 6.06 -13.61
N LEU A 29 11.82 7.02 -12.74
CA LEU A 29 10.86 6.89 -11.64
C LEU A 29 9.40 6.78 -12.10
N ILE A 30 9.04 7.39 -13.24
CA ILE A 30 7.66 7.33 -13.79
C ILE A 30 7.36 5.94 -14.36
N LEU A 31 8.34 5.30 -15.00
CA LEU A 31 8.19 3.91 -15.45
C LEU A 31 8.12 2.96 -14.26
N PHE A 32 9.00 3.12 -13.26
CA PHE A 32 8.93 2.36 -12.01
C PHE A 32 7.57 2.50 -11.30
N TYR A 33 7.00 3.70 -11.35
CA TYR A 33 5.70 4.03 -10.80
C TYR A 33 4.55 3.25 -11.44
N PHE A 34 4.42 3.32 -12.77
CA PHE A 34 3.34 2.67 -13.52
C PHE A 34 3.49 1.15 -13.57
N TYR A 35 4.72 0.64 -13.67
CA TYR A 35 4.97 -0.78 -13.85
C TYR A 35 5.15 -1.57 -12.55
N LEU A 36 5.42 -0.91 -11.42
CA LEU A 36 5.69 -1.62 -10.15
C LEU A 36 4.85 -1.11 -8.97
N VAL A 37 4.87 0.19 -8.69
CA VAL A 37 4.21 0.74 -7.48
C VAL A 37 2.69 0.68 -7.58
N LEU A 38 2.13 1.08 -8.72
CA LEU A 38 0.69 1.09 -8.93
C LEU A 38 0.09 -0.34 -8.98
N PRO A 39 0.67 -1.32 -9.68
CA PRO A 39 0.21 -2.71 -9.62
C PRO A 39 0.30 -3.31 -8.21
N LEU A 40 1.39 -3.05 -7.47
CA LEU A 40 1.52 -3.50 -6.08
C LEU A 40 0.48 -2.85 -5.17
N SER A 41 0.20 -1.57 -5.34
CA SER A 41 -0.84 -0.87 -4.56
C SER A 41 -2.24 -1.45 -4.80
N LEU A 42 -2.58 -1.74 -6.07
CA LEU A 42 -3.87 -2.28 -6.46
C LEU A 42 -4.04 -3.73 -6.01
N ILE A 43 -3.05 -4.58 -6.30
CA ILE A 43 -3.14 -6.02 -6.03
C ILE A 43 -2.96 -6.27 -4.53
N TYR A 44 -2.01 -5.61 -3.88
CA TYR A 44 -1.70 -5.88 -2.48
C TYR A 44 -2.51 -4.99 -1.53
N GLY A 45 -2.39 -3.67 -1.68
CA GLY A 45 -3.12 -2.71 -0.84
C GLY A 45 -4.64 -2.82 -1.00
N GLY A 46 -5.12 -2.88 -2.25
CA GLY A 46 -6.54 -3.05 -2.59
C GLY A 46 -7.16 -4.32 -2.05
N SER A 47 -6.52 -5.47 -2.27
CA SER A 47 -7.03 -6.77 -1.83
C SER A 47 -7.06 -6.90 -0.31
N ILE A 48 -5.95 -6.56 0.37
CA ILE A 48 -5.86 -6.64 1.83
C ILE A 48 -6.93 -5.75 2.46
N SER A 49 -7.06 -4.51 1.96
CA SER A 49 -8.06 -3.57 2.46
C SER A 49 -9.49 -4.04 2.20
N TYR A 50 -9.77 -4.66 1.05
CA TYR A 50 -11.08 -5.23 0.74
C TYR A 50 -11.45 -6.39 1.68
N PHE A 51 -10.54 -7.34 1.88
CA PHE A 51 -10.79 -8.48 2.78
C PHE A 51 -10.88 -8.03 4.25
N ALA A 52 -10.02 -7.09 4.68
CA ALA A 52 -10.07 -6.52 6.02
C ALA A 52 -11.42 -5.85 6.28
N GLU A 53 -11.93 -5.06 5.33
CA GLU A 53 -13.22 -4.38 5.44
C GLU A 53 -14.39 -5.37 5.53
N LYS A 54 -14.36 -6.44 4.72
CA LYS A 54 -15.37 -7.51 4.74
C LYS A 54 -15.35 -8.35 6.02
N LEU A 55 -14.17 -8.63 6.56
CA LEU A 55 -14.01 -9.44 7.79
C LEU A 55 -14.41 -8.69 9.06
N THR A 56 -14.28 -7.36 9.06
CA THR A 56 -14.43 -6.55 10.28
C THR A 56 -15.75 -5.79 10.33
N ASN A 57 -16.68 -6.08 9.41
CA ASN A 57 -17.93 -5.34 9.25
C ASN A 57 -17.71 -3.81 9.24
N ASN A 58 -16.70 -3.37 8.50
CA ASN A 58 -16.28 -1.97 8.38
C ASN A 58 -15.73 -1.29 9.65
N ASN A 59 -15.51 -1.99 10.77
CA ASN A 59 -14.99 -1.35 11.97
C ASN A 59 -13.57 -0.75 11.70
N PRO A 60 -13.38 0.56 11.89
CA PRO A 60 -12.15 1.25 11.48
C PRO A 60 -10.90 0.70 12.17
N LEU A 61 -10.96 0.42 13.46
CA LEU A 61 -9.80 -0.06 14.23
C LEU A 61 -9.38 -1.46 13.78
N TYR A 62 -10.33 -2.37 13.61
CA TYR A 62 -10.00 -3.73 13.17
C TYR A 62 -9.52 -3.76 11.72
N THR A 63 -10.09 -2.95 10.82
CA THR A 63 -9.53 -2.83 9.46
C THR A 63 -8.12 -2.30 9.46
N PHE A 64 -7.81 -1.34 10.32
CA PHE A 64 -6.48 -0.78 10.45
C PHE A 64 -5.48 -1.86 10.87
N CYS A 65 -5.80 -2.61 11.93
CA CYS A 65 -4.96 -3.71 12.41
C CYS A 65 -4.73 -4.78 11.34
N LEU A 66 -5.76 -5.18 10.59
CA LEU A 66 -5.61 -6.18 9.52
C LEU A 66 -4.80 -5.66 8.34
N CYS A 67 -4.99 -4.39 7.93
CA CYS A 67 -4.15 -3.76 6.91
C CYS A 67 -2.69 -3.66 7.33
N TRP A 68 -2.42 -3.40 8.61
CA TRP A 68 -1.08 -3.35 9.18
C TRP A 68 -0.42 -4.73 9.24
N LEU A 69 -1.16 -5.76 9.66
CA LEU A 69 -0.66 -7.15 9.64
C LEU A 69 -0.32 -7.60 8.22
N GLY A 70 -1.18 -7.28 7.24
CA GLY A 70 -0.91 -7.55 5.83
C GLY A 70 0.35 -6.81 5.32
N ALA A 71 0.56 -5.57 5.76
CA ALA A 71 1.74 -4.78 5.41
C ALA A 71 3.04 -5.36 5.97
N LEU A 72 3.01 -5.94 7.17
CA LEU A 72 4.15 -6.66 7.74
C LEU A 72 4.45 -7.98 7.01
N ALA A 73 3.42 -8.65 6.49
CA ALA A 73 3.57 -9.88 5.71
C ALA A 73 4.08 -9.63 4.28
N THR A 74 3.84 -8.43 3.73
CA THR A 74 4.16 -8.12 2.32
C THR A 74 5.67 -8.24 1.99
N PRO A 75 6.60 -7.67 2.78
CA PRO A 75 8.04 -7.84 2.57
C PRO A 75 8.48 -9.31 2.62
N LEU A 76 7.91 -10.10 3.53
CA LEU A 76 8.19 -11.53 3.66
C LEU A 76 7.72 -12.30 2.41
N PHE A 77 6.53 -11.98 1.89
CA PHE A 77 6.00 -12.61 0.69
C PHE A 77 6.83 -12.26 -0.56
N LEU A 78 7.24 -10.99 -0.71
CA LEU A 78 8.13 -10.56 -1.78
C LEU A 78 9.51 -11.21 -1.70
N LEU A 79 10.03 -11.41 -0.48
CA LEU A 79 11.26 -12.16 -0.23
C LEU A 79 11.14 -13.62 -0.71
N ILE A 80 10.06 -14.31 -0.35
CA ILE A 80 9.79 -15.70 -0.78
C ILE A 80 9.69 -15.78 -2.31
N LEU A 81 8.88 -14.92 -2.93
CA LEU A 81 8.65 -14.93 -4.38
C LEU A 81 9.92 -14.60 -5.18
N SER A 82 10.77 -13.71 -4.68
CA SER A 82 11.99 -13.32 -5.39
C SER A 82 13.08 -14.41 -5.39
N GLY A 83 12.93 -15.47 -4.57
CA GLY A 83 13.91 -16.55 -4.42
C GLY A 83 15.29 -16.11 -3.93
N LYS A 84 15.46 -14.82 -3.61
CA LYS A 84 16.72 -14.19 -3.23
C LYS A 84 16.66 -13.86 -1.74
N ILE A 85 17.02 -14.84 -0.91
CA ILE A 85 17.30 -14.64 0.52
C ILE A 85 18.64 -13.89 0.60
N LYS A 86 18.66 -12.60 0.29
CA LYS A 86 19.80 -11.73 0.61
C LYS A 86 19.42 -10.88 1.81
N VAL A 87 20.21 -10.98 2.88
CA VAL A 87 20.11 -10.19 4.12
C VAL A 87 20.07 -8.67 3.84
N LEU A 88 20.61 -8.22 2.70
CA LEU A 88 20.48 -6.85 2.19
C LEU A 88 19.03 -6.36 1.95
N PHE A 89 18.06 -7.26 1.80
CA PHE A 89 16.64 -6.87 1.68
C PHE A 89 16.04 -6.42 3.02
N ILE A 90 16.58 -6.92 4.14
CA ILE A 90 16.12 -6.58 5.50
C ILE A 90 16.77 -5.27 5.95
N ILE A 91 18.00 -5.02 5.48
CA ILE A 91 18.83 -3.87 5.85
C ILE A 91 19.09 -3.05 4.57
N GLY A 92 18.09 -2.24 4.21
CA GLY A 92 18.11 -1.11 3.26
C GLY A 92 19.10 -1.10 2.09
N ILE A 93 18.59 -1.30 0.87
CA ILE A 93 19.28 -0.91 -0.39
C ILE A 93 19.24 0.62 -0.61
N TYR A 94 18.41 1.36 0.15
CA TYR A 94 18.21 2.80 -0.03
C TYR A 94 18.28 3.59 1.29
N GLY A 95 19.48 3.71 1.88
CA GLY A 95 19.79 4.83 2.79
C GLY A 95 18.97 4.97 4.07
N GLY A 96 18.85 3.90 4.86
CA GLY A 96 18.52 4.02 6.30
C GLY A 96 17.12 3.60 6.76
N TYR A 97 16.18 3.32 5.85
CA TYR A 97 14.84 2.84 6.22
C TYR A 97 14.64 1.36 5.86
N SER A 98 14.11 0.57 6.80
CA SER A 98 13.78 -0.84 6.56
C SER A 98 12.57 -0.94 5.63
N ILE A 99 12.55 -1.93 4.74
CA ILE A 99 11.43 -2.18 3.81
C ILE A 99 10.10 -2.35 4.57
N TYR A 100 10.17 -2.88 5.80
CA TYR A 100 9.05 -2.97 6.73
C TYR A 100 8.47 -1.60 7.09
N LEU A 101 9.31 -0.62 7.41
CA LEU A 101 8.84 0.72 7.74
C LEU A 101 8.15 1.38 6.54
N THR A 102 8.73 1.27 5.35
CA THR A 102 8.12 1.80 4.12
C THR A 102 6.77 1.13 3.83
N SER A 103 6.66 -0.18 4.03
CA SER A 103 5.40 -0.93 3.90
C SER A 103 4.34 -0.48 4.91
N LEU A 104 4.73 -0.25 6.17
CA LEU A 104 3.83 0.25 7.22
C LEU A 104 3.31 1.66 6.92
N ILE A 105 4.20 2.57 6.49
CA ILE A 105 3.82 3.93 6.08
C ILE A 105 2.85 3.87 4.90
N PHE A 106 3.16 3.05 3.88
CA PHE A 106 2.28 2.85 2.74
C PHE A 106 0.89 2.36 3.17
N SER A 107 0.82 1.34 4.02
CA SER A 107 -0.45 0.77 4.49
C SER A 107 -1.27 1.75 5.32
N PHE A 108 -0.61 2.54 6.16
CA PHE A 108 -1.26 3.63 6.91
C PHE A 108 -1.89 4.65 5.96
N VAL A 109 -1.12 5.16 4.99
CA VAL A 109 -1.60 6.16 4.01
C VAL A 109 -2.74 5.58 3.18
N TYR A 110 -2.60 4.35 2.70
CA TYR A 110 -3.62 3.67 1.92
C TYR A 110 -4.94 3.55 2.69
N TRP A 111 -4.87 3.08 3.95
CA TRP A 111 -6.04 2.96 4.82
C TRP A 111 -6.68 4.32 5.08
N LEU A 112 -5.89 5.35 5.35
CA LEU A 112 -6.37 6.70 5.59
C LEU A 112 -7.15 7.24 4.39
N VAL A 113 -6.57 7.14 3.19
CA VAL A 113 -7.23 7.59 1.94
C VAL A 113 -8.52 6.80 1.70
N ASP A 114 -8.50 5.48 1.87
CA ASP A 114 -9.69 4.64 1.71
C ASP A 114 -10.80 5.02 2.71
N ARG A 115 -10.45 5.36 3.95
CA ARG A 115 -11.43 5.80 4.96
C ARG A 115 -11.96 7.19 4.71
N LEU A 116 -11.13 8.13 4.25
CA LEU A 116 -11.58 9.45 3.82
C LEU A 116 -12.56 9.35 2.66
N LEU A 117 -12.27 8.51 1.66
CA LEU A 117 -13.18 8.24 0.54
C LEU A 117 -14.44 7.47 0.94
N PHE A 118 -14.40 6.68 2.02
CA PHE A 118 -15.58 6.05 2.61
C PHE A 118 -16.50 7.09 3.27
N LEU A 119 -15.90 8.04 4.02
CA LEU A 119 -16.64 9.10 4.74
C LEU A 119 -17.17 10.17 3.79
N TYR A 120 -16.46 10.49 2.71
CA TYR A 120 -16.87 11.46 1.69
C TYR A 120 -17.93 10.91 0.72
N ARG A 121 -18.75 9.94 1.13
CA ARG A 121 -19.83 9.42 0.29
C ARG A 121 -21.02 10.38 0.42
N PRO A 122 -21.37 11.16 -0.62
CA PRO A 122 -22.42 12.18 -0.54
C PRO A 122 -23.85 11.61 -0.42
N ASP A 123 -23.99 10.28 -0.38
CA ASP A 123 -25.28 9.58 -0.30
C ASP A 123 -25.68 9.21 1.14
N LYS A 124 -25.14 9.92 2.15
CA LYS A 124 -25.57 9.90 3.55
C LYS A 124 -25.59 11.30 4.14
#